data_AF-A0A0A3J3R8-F1
#
_entry.id   AF-A0A0A3J3R8-F1
#
_cell.length_a   1.000
_cell.length_b   1.000
_cell.length_c   1.000
_cell.angle_alpha   90.00
_cell.angle_beta   90.00
_cell.angle_gamma   90.00
#
_symmetry.space_group_name_H-M   'P 1'
#
loop_
_entity.id
_entity.type
_entity.pdbx_description
1 polymer ?
#
loop_
_entity_poly.entity_id
_entity_poly.type
_entity_poly.pdbx_seq_one_letter_code
_entity_poly.pdbx_strand_id
1 'polypeptide(L)' 'MEFISKVSEDLVAFQKRRVEFCIEKLKEEGEPIIEWKIYRKAGIRSDVSNEVKRFISLKVTQYESLNNK' A
#
# COMPACT_ATOMS: atom_id res chain seq x y z
N MET A 1 27.81 15.32 14.77
CA MET A 1 26.79 14.31 14.44
C MET A 1 26.30 14.60 13.04
N GLU A 2 26.82 13.90 12.03
CA GLU A 2 26.27 13.96 10.68
C GLU A 2 24.96 13.19 10.69
N PHE A 3 23.84 13.92 10.76
CA PHE A 3 22.52 13.33 10.61
C PHE A 3 22.46 12.66 9.23
N ILE A 4 22.02 11.40 9.20
CA ILE A 4 21.81 10.64 7.96
C ILE A 4 20.67 11.32 7.19
N SER A 5 20.96 12.41 6.49
CA SER A 5 20.05 13.08 5.56
C SER A 5 20.21 12.51 4.14
N LYS A 6 20.56 11.22 4.04
CA LYS A 6 20.83 10.55 2.77
C LYS A 6 19.67 9.58 2.51
N VAL A 7 18.67 10.11 1.80
CA VAL A 7 17.39 9.51 1.42
C VAL A 7 16.33 9.53 2.53
N SER A 8 15.86 10.74 2.89
CA SER A 8 14.53 10.87 3.47
C SER A 8 13.52 10.52 2.39
N GLU A 9 13.01 9.30 2.40
CA GLU A 9 11.91 8.92 1.53
C GLU A 9 10.72 9.84 1.81
N ASP A 10 10.11 10.38 0.74
CA ASP A 10 8.88 11.14 0.85
C ASP A 10 7.81 10.27 1.52
N LEU A 11 7.02 10.85 2.43
CA LEU A 11 6.01 10.14 3.22
C LEU A 11 5.07 9.33 2.30
N VAL A 12 4.73 9.89 1.14
CA VAL A 12 3.92 9.23 0.11
C VAL A 12 4.60 7.98 -0.44
N ALA A 13 5.90 8.06 -0.78
CA ALA A 13 6.66 6.93 -1.29
C ALA A 13 6.77 5.81 -0.24
N PHE A 14 7.03 6.19 1.03
CA PHE A 14 7.05 5.24 2.14
C PHE A 14 5.70 4.52 2.30
N GLN A 15 4.59 5.27 2.25
CA GLN A 15 3.24 4.71 2.35
C GLN A 15 2.95 3.76 1.19
N LYS A 16 3.33 4.11 -0.05
CA LYS A 16 3.17 3.21 -1.22
C LYS A 16 3.96 1.91 -1.06
N ARG A 17 5.23 1.97 -0.61
CA ARG A 17 6.01 0.75 -0.35
C ARG A 17 5.36 -0.14 0.71
N ARG A 18 4.83 0.46 1.79
CA ARG A 18 4.08 -0.29 2.81
C ARG A 18 2.83 -0.95 2.24
N VAL A 19 2.09 -0.26 1.36
CA VAL A 19 0.94 -0.84 0.66
C VAL A 19 1.36 -2.07 -0.15
N GLU A 20 2.42 -1.96 -0.95
CA GLU A 20 2.90 -3.08 -1.76
C GLU A 20 3.31 -4.28 -0.91
N PHE A 21 4.08 -4.04 0.16
CA PHE A 21 4.45 -5.10 1.10
C PHE A 21 3.22 -5.79 1.71
N CYS A 22 2.19 -5.03 2.08
CA CYS A 22 0.98 -5.61 2.67
C CYS A 22 0.18 -6.41 1.66
N ILE A 23 0.14 -5.99 0.40
CA ILE A 23 -0.50 -6.72 -0.70
C ILE A 23 0.20 -8.07 -0.89
N GLU A 24 1.53 -8.11 -0.95
CA GLU A 24 2.27 -9.37 -1.06
C GLU A 24 2.01 -10.29 0.13
N LYS A 25 1.95 -9.76 1.35
CA LYS A 25 1.56 -10.55 2.53
C LYS A 25 0.15 -11.10 2.44
N LEU A 26 -0.80 -10.34 1.92
CA LEU A 26 -2.17 -10.83 1.72
C LEU A 26 -2.21 -11.95 0.67
N LYS A 27 -1.42 -11.85 -0.41
CA LYS A 27 -1.28 -12.93 -1.39
C LYS A 27 -0.70 -14.20 -0.77
N GLU A 28 0.39 -14.07 -0.01
CA GLU A 28 1.05 -15.20 0.68
C GLU A 28 0.09 -15.90 1.66
N GLU A 29 -0.77 -15.13 2.33
CA GLU A 29 -1.75 -15.65 3.30
C GLU A 29 -3.03 -16.19 2.63
N GLY A 30 -3.19 -16.06 1.31
CA GLY A 30 -4.42 -16.43 0.59
C GLY A 30 -5.61 -15.54 0.94
N GLU A 31 -5.35 -14.34 1.43
CA GLU A 31 -6.36 -13.40 1.93
C GLU A 31 -6.81 -12.44 0.82
N PRO A 32 -8.09 -11.99 0.83
CA PRO A 32 -8.59 -11.10 -0.20
C PRO A 32 -7.91 -9.73 -0.14
N ILE A 33 -7.54 -9.21 -1.31
CA ILE A 33 -6.87 -7.92 -1.45
C ILE A 33 -7.94 -6.84 -1.66
N ILE A 34 -8.46 -6.30 -0.56
CA ILE A 34 -9.51 -5.27 -0.52
C ILE A 34 -9.04 -4.04 0.25
N GLU A 35 -9.53 -2.86 -0.15
CA GLU A 35 -9.00 -1.56 0.31
C GLU A 35 -8.89 -1.45 1.84
N TRP A 36 -9.98 -1.71 2.58
CA TRP A 36 -9.99 -1.57 4.04
C TRP A 36 -8.96 -2.48 4.74
N LYS A 37 -8.71 -3.68 4.17
CA LYS A 37 -7.74 -4.63 4.72
C LYS A 37 -6.31 -4.16 4.46
N ILE A 38 -6.06 -3.56 3.29
CA ILE A 38 -4.80 -2.88 2.98
C ILE A 38 -4.57 -1.72 3.94
N TYR A 39 -5.53 -0.81 4.12
CA TYR A 39 -5.41 0.30 5.08
C TYR A 39 -5.05 -0.18 6.49
N ARG A 40 -5.80 -1.18 7.00
CA ARG A 40 -5.57 -1.77 8.32
C ARG A 40 -4.17 -2.40 8.43
N LYS A 41 -3.78 -3.25 7.48
CA LYS A 41 -2.52 -4.01 7.53
C LYS A 41 -1.30 -3.13 7.29
N ALA A 42 -1.44 -2.12 6.43
CA ALA A 42 -0.39 -1.14 6.17
C ALA A 42 -0.23 -0.12 7.30
N GLY A 43 -1.19 -0.01 8.23
CA GLY A 43 -1.19 1.00 9.28
C GLY A 43 -1.43 2.41 8.74
N ILE A 44 -2.18 2.51 7.63
CA ILE A 44 -2.44 3.74 6.90
C ILE A 44 -3.85 4.20 7.26
N ARG A 45 -3.98 5.45 7.71
CA ARG A 45 -5.27 6.06 8.01
C ARG A 45 -6.02 6.43 6.73
N SER A 46 -7.34 6.56 6.81
CA SER A 46 -8.18 6.95 5.66
C SER A 46 -8.05 8.43 5.28
N ASP A 47 -7.37 9.24 6.08
CA ASP A 47 -7.11 10.67 5.84
C ASP A 47 -5.79 10.93 5.08
N VAL A 48 -5.11 9.88 4.58
CA VAL A 48 -3.89 10.05 3.77
C VAL A 48 -4.12 10.80 2.46
N SER A 49 -3.01 11.19 1.83
CA SER A 49 -2.99 11.88 0.55
C SER A 49 -3.81 11.13 -0.51
N ASN A 50 -4.46 11.89 -1.39
CA ASN A 50 -5.24 11.33 -2.50
C ASN A 50 -4.39 10.45 -3.42
N GLU A 51 -3.09 10.70 -3.49
CA GLU A 51 -2.14 9.90 -4.25
C GLU A 51 -2.03 8.47 -3.70
N VAL A 52 -1.93 8.31 -2.38
CA VAL A 52 -1.87 6.99 -1.74
C VAL A 52 -3.22 6.28 -1.86
N LYS A 53 -4.34 7.01 -1.68
CA LYS A 53 -5.68 6.45 -1.90
C LYS A 53 -5.84 5.88 -3.30
N ARG A 54 -5.52 6.69 -4.32
CA ARG A 54 -5.60 6.28 -5.72
C ARG A 54 -4.69 5.08 -6.02
N PHE A 55 -3.51 5.04 -5.41
CA PHE A 55 -2.59 3.92 -5.54
C PHE A 55 -3.18 2.62 -4.98
N ILE A 56 -3.78 2.66 -3.79
CA ILE A 56 -4.45 1.51 -3.17
C ILE A 56 -5.59 1.01 -4.08
N SER A 57 -6.50 1.91 -4.50
CA SER A 57 -7.62 1.55 -5.37
C SER A 57 -7.16 0.91 -6.68
N LEU A 58 -6.13 1.49 -7.31
CA LEU A 58 -5.55 0.96 -8.56
C LEU A 58 -5.00 -0.46 -8.38
N LYS A 59 -4.31 -0.75 -7.27
CA LYS A 59 -3.78 -2.08 -6.99
C LYS A 59 -4.89 -3.11 -6.72
N VAL A 60 -5.96 -2.71 -6.03
CA VAL A 60 -7.13 -3.57 -5.80
C VAL A 60 -7.81 -3.92 -7.12
N THR A 61 -8.12 -2.92 -7.97
CA THR A 61 -8.72 -3.17 -9.28
C THR A 61 -7.85 -4.05 -10.17
N GLN A 62 -6.53 -3.88 -10.16
CA GLN A 62 -5.61 -4.75 -10.90
C GLN A 62 -5.71 -6.20 -10.42
N TYR A 63 -5.75 -6.42 -9.11
CA TYR A 63 -5.88 -7.76 -8.54
C TYR A 63 -7.22 -8.41 -8.90
N GLU A 64 -8.33 -7.68 -8.75
CA GLU A 64 -9.65 -8.17 -9.14
C GLU A 64 -9.72 -8.52 -10.64
N SER A 65 -9.10 -7.70 -11.50
CA SER A 65 -9.05 -7.96 -12.94
C SER A 65 -8.24 -9.21 -13.31
N LEU A 66 -7.23 -9.56 -12.51
CA LEU A 66 -6.41 -10.76 -12.71
C LEU A 66 -7.14 -12.03 -12.23
N ASN A 67 -7.90 -11.96 -11.14
CA ASN A 67 -8.64 -13.10 -10.59
C ASN A 67 -9.96 -13.38 -11.32
N ASN A 68 -10.51 -12.42 -12.07
CA ASN A 68 -11.75 -12.59 -12.84
C ASN A 68 -11.52 -13.12 -14.28
N LYS A 69 -10.31 -13.62 -14.58
CA LYS A 69 -9.94 -14.27 -15.84
C LYS A 69 -9.70 -15.76 -15.64
#